data_AF-A0A2P4X6S2-F1
#
_entry.id   AF-A0A2P4X6S2-F1
#
_cell.length_a   1.000
_cell.length_b   1.000
_cell.length_c   1.000
_cell.angle_alpha   90.00
_cell.angle_beta   90.00
_cell.angle_gamma   90.00
#
_symmetry.space_group_name_H-M   'P 1'
#
loop_
_entity.id
_entity.type
_entity.pdbx_description
1 polymer ?
#
loop_
_entity_poly.entity_id
_entity_poly.type
_entity_poly.pdbx_seq_one_letter_code
_entity_poly.pdbx_strand_id
1 'polypeptide(L)'
;MSSTGYTTMRTPIANKGLAFTEEQRQQLGLRGLLPDAVTSTEFETERAMAAIRRKLSPIEKYIFMQNMQNTNEDVYYRMLIEHTSELMPIVYTPTVGQGCQEFSHIYAQHPRGLFISVNDIGHVSEILDNWPEKDIRAICFTDGERILGLGDQGANGMGIPVGKLSLYTACAGVPPQMCLPVVLDCGTNNEEYLADPFYIGLRQKRVRGEKFEQLVEEFMNAAK
;
A
#
# COMPACT_ATOMS: atom_id res chain seq x y z
N MET A 1 -16.89 -10.62 11.68
CA MET A 1 -18.05 -11.03 10.85
C MET A 1 -17.48 -11.70 9.60
N SER A 2 -17.92 -12.89 9.22
CA SER A 2 -17.49 -13.49 7.94
C SER A 2 -18.03 -12.63 6.81
N SER A 3 -17.15 -11.99 6.04
CA SER A 3 -17.57 -11.25 4.85
C SER A 3 -18.14 -12.22 3.82
N THR A 4 -19.31 -11.89 3.27
CA THR A 4 -19.97 -12.67 2.21
C THR A 4 -20.34 -11.76 1.05
N GLY A 5 -20.61 -12.37 -0.11
CA GLY A 5 -21.13 -11.71 -1.29
C GLY A 5 -20.16 -10.66 -1.83
N TYR A 6 -20.71 -9.50 -2.15
CA TYR A 6 -19.94 -8.38 -2.71
C TYR A 6 -18.82 -7.90 -1.79
N THR A 7 -19.00 -7.98 -0.47
CA THR A 7 -17.97 -7.59 0.51
C THR A 7 -16.71 -8.45 0.37
N THR A 8 -16.86 -9.77 0.21
CA THR A 8 -15.70 -10.68 0.05
C THR A 8 -14.88 -10.33 -1.19
N MET A 9 -15.53 -10.00 -2.31
CA MET A 9 -14.84 -9.61 -3.54
C MET A 9 -14.11 -8.26 -3.43
N ARG A 10 -14.51 -7.40 -2.47
CA ARG A 10 -13.89 -6.11 -2.20
C ARG A 10 -12.85 -6.17 -1.08
N THR A 11 -12.72 -7.29 -0.38
CA THR A 11 -11.73 -7.50 0.67
C THR A 11 -10.49 -8.16 0.04
N PRO A 12 -9.34 -7.45 -0.12
CA PRO A 12 -8.25 -7.93 -0.96
C PRO A 12 -7.62 -9.26 -0.52
N ILE A 13 -7.56 -9.49 0.80
CA ILE A 13 -7.07 -10.74 1.40
C ILE A 13 -8.04 -11.92 1.20
N ALA A 14 -9.34 -11.65 1.04
CA ALA A 14 -10.35 -12.68 0.88
C ALA A 14 -10.72 -12.93 -0.58
N ASN A 15 -10.45 -11.97 -1.46
CA ASN A 15 -10.83 -12.01 -2.86
C ASN A 15 -9.93 -12.96 -3.65
N LYS A 16 -10.53 -13.99 -4.26
CA LYS A 16 -9.86 -14.94 -5.14
C LYS A 16 -10.19 -14.72 -6.62
N GLY A 17 -10.97 -13.69 -6.96
CA GLY A 17 -11.43 -13.44 -8.32
C GLY A 17 -12.16 -14.66 -8.91
N LEU A 18 -11.74 -15.12 -10.09
CA LEU A 18 -12.34 -16.29 -10.72
C LEU A 18 -11.91 -17.63 -10.10
N ALA A 19 -10.93 -17.61 -9.19
CA ALA A 19 -10.44 -18.81 -8.50
C ALA A 19 -11.31 -19.25 -7.32
N PHE A 20 -12.40 -18.56 -7.02
CA PHE A 20 -13.42 -19.11 -6.13
C PHE A 20 -14.05 -20.37 -6.75
N THR A 21 -14.03 -21.49 -6.02
CA THR A 21 -14.69 -22.74 -6.44
C THR A 21 -16.20 -22.59 -6.48
N GLU A 22 -16.91 -23.47 -7.20
CA GLU A 22 -18.38 -23.45 -7.24
C GLU A 22 -19.02 -23.55 -5.84
N GLU A 23 -18.41 -24.37 -4.97
CA GLU A 23 -18.83 -24.52 -3.58
C GLU A 23 -18.63 -23.23 -2.79
N GLN A 24 -17.45 -22.60 -2.89
CA GLN A 24 -17.19 -21.30 -2.26
C GLN A 24 -18.14 -20.23 -2.76
N ARG A 25 -18.43 -20.21 -4.07
CA ARG A 25 -19.39 -19.26 -4.66
C ARG A 25 -20.80 -19.48 -4.12
N GLN A 26 -21.21 -20.72 -3.86
CA GLN A 26 -22.50 -21.01 -3.23
C GLN A 26 -22.51 -20.56 -1.77
N GLN A 27 -21.51 -20.96 -0.98
CA GLN A 27 -21.41 -20.65 0.45
C GLN A 27 -21.30 -19.16 0.74
N LEU A 28 -20.56 -18.44 -0.09
CA LEU A 28 -20.32 -17.00 0.06
C LEU A 28 -21.36 -16.16 -0.69
N GLY A 29 -22.33 -16.74 -1.41
CA GLY A 29 -23.34 -15.99 -2.15
C GLY A 29 -22.77 -15.17 -3.33
N LEU A 30 -21.81 -15.74 -4.06
CA LEU A 30 -21.15 -15.13 -5.22
C LEU A 30 -21.73 -15.56 -6.57
N ARG A 31 -22.66 -16.53 -6.59
CA ARG A 31 -23.35 -16.95 -7.83
C ARG A 31 -24.10 -15.75 -8.44
N GLY A 32 -23.88 -15.49 -9.72
CA GLY A 32 -24.41 -14.32 -10.43
C GLY A 32 -23.61 -13.02 -10.25
N LEU A 33 -22.64 -12.99 -9.32
CA LEU A 33 -21.70 -11.86 -9.16
C LEU A 33 -20.39 -12.09 -9.93
N LEU A 34 -20.07 -13.35 -10.24
CA LEU A 34 -18.91 -13.77 -11.01
C LEU A 34 -19.36 -14.53 -12.27
N PRO A 35 -18.64 -14.42 -13.40
CA PRO A 35 -18.80 -15.28 -14.56
C PRO A 35 -18.69 -16.77 -14.20
N ASP A 36 -19.38 -17.66 -14.92
CA ASP A 36 -19.46 -19.10 -14.60
C ASP A 36 -18.10 -19.82 -14.58
N ALA A 37 -17.14 -19.38 -15.41
CA ALA A 37 -15.83 -19.99 -15.47
C ALA A 37 -15.10 -19.92 -14.11
N VAL A 38 -14.58 -21.07 -13.66
CA VAL A 38 -13.68 -21.19 -12.51
C VAL A 38 -12.26 -21.36 -13.04
N THR A 39 -11.32 -20.59 -12.50
CA THR A 39 -9.90 -20.67 -12.85
C THR A 39 -9.05 -21.06 -11.64
N SER A 40 -7.75 -21.29 -11.84
CA SER A 40 -6.82 -21.47 -10.72
C SER A 40 -6.09 -20.17 -10.41
N THR A 41 -5.53 -20.05 -9.20
CA THR A 41 -4.73 -18.88 -8.83
C THR A 41 -3.52 -18.72 -9.77
N GLU A 42 -2.91 -19.82 -10.21
CA GLU A 42 -1.84 -19.84 -11.22
C GLU A 42 -2.27 -19.15 -12.51
N PHE A 43 -3.47 -19.50 -13.01
CA PHE A 43 -3.99 -18.91 -14.24
C PHE A 43 -4.33 -17.43 -14.08
N GLU A 44 -4.83 -17.03 -12.91
CA GLU A 44 -5.06 -15.61 -12.61
C GLU A 44 -3.74 -14.82 -12.52
N THR A 45 -2.67 -15.42 -12.00
CA THR A 45 -1.31 -14.84 -12.05
C THR A 45 -0.84 -14.64 -13.48
N GLU A 46 -0.95 -15.66 -14.35
CA GLU A 46 -0.58 -15.55 -15.76
C GLU A 46 -1.40 -14.48 -16.50
N ARG A 47 -2.71 -14.40 -16.21
CA ARG A 47 -3.59 -13.35 -16.74
C ARG A 47 -3.12 -11.97 -16.30
N ALA A 48 -2.76 -11.80 -15.02
CA ALA A 48 -2.25 -10.55 -14.49
C ALA A 48 -0.89 -10.17 -15.11
N MET A 49 0.01 -11.15 -15.31
CA MET A 49 1.29 -10.97 -16.01
C MET A 49 1.11 -10.57 -17.48
N ALA A 50 0.15 -11.18 -18.18
CA ALA A 50 -0.20 -10.77 -19.54
C ALA A 50 -0.72 -9.32 -19.58
N ALA A 51 -1.49 -8.90 -18.57
CA ALA A 51 -2.03 -7.54 -18.50
C ALA A 51 -0.94 -6.50 -18.20
N ILE A 52 -0.05 -6.73 -17.23
CA ILE A 52 1.03 -5.79 -16.88
C ILE A 52 2.08 -5.66 -18.00
N ARG A 53 2.38 -6.74 -18.72
CA ARG A 53 3.32 -6.71 -19.86
C ARG A 53 2.83 -5.85 -21.03
N ARG A 54 1.52 -5.57 -21.11
CA ARG A 54 0.94 -4.64 -22.10
C ARG A 54 1.05 -3.16 -21.72
N LYS A 55 1.42 -2.85 -20.48
CA LYS A 55 1.62 -1.46 -20.04
C LYS A 55 2.92 -0.90 -20.62
N LEU A 56 2.88 0.34 -21.09
CA LEU A 56 3.95 0.92 -21.89
C LEU A 56 5.04 1.55 -21.02
N SER A 57 4.66 2.15 -19.89
CA SER A 57 5.60 2.80 -18.98
C SER A 57 5.78 2.05 -17.66
N PRO A 58 6.93 2.18 -16.99
CA PRO A 58 7.14 1.65 -15.64
C PRO A 58 6.10 2.16 -14.63
N ILE A 59 5.71 3.43 -14.70
CA ILE A 59 4.73 4.01 -13.78
C ILE A 59 3.33 3.41 -13.96
N GLU A 60 2.91 3.12 -15.19
CA GLU A 60 1.65 2.40 -15.43
C GLU A 60 1.68 0.97 -14.87
N LYS A 61 2.85 0.31 -14.94
CA LYS A 61 3.06 -1.01 -14.31
C LYS A 61 3.02 -0.91 -12.79
N TYR A 62 3.59 0.13 -12.21
CA TYR A 62 3.53 0.39 -10.77
C TYR A 62 2.09 0.63 -10.30
N ILE A 63 1.32 1.46 -11.01
CA ILE A 63 -0.11 1.68 -10.73
C ILE A 63 -0.89 0.37 -10.86
N PHE A 64 -0.59 -0.47 -11.86
CA PHE A 64 -1.20 -1.80 -11.98
C PHE A 64 -0.90 -2.67 -10.76
N MET A 65 0.36 -2.73 -10.32
CA MET A 65 0.76 -3.54 -9.17
C MET A 65 0.11 -3.06 -7.86
N GLN A 66 0.02 -1.74 -7.64
CA GLN A 66 -0.69 -1.18 -6.48
C GLN A 66 -2.18 -1.56 -6.50
N ASN A 67 -2.83 -1.47 -7.66
CA ASN A 67 -4.22 -1.88 -7.80
C ASN A 67 -4.40 -3.38 -7.55
N MET A 68 -3.48 -4.23 -8.03
CA MET A 68 -3.52 -5.67 -7.76
C MET A 68 -3.39 -5.94 -6.26
N GLN A 69 -2.44 -5.29 -5.58
CA GLN A 69 -2.30 -5.41 -4.14
C GLN A 69 -3.58 -5.02 -3.39
N ASN A 70 -4.30 -4.00 -3.88
CA ASN A 70 -5.53 -3.50 -3.28
C ASN A 70 -6.80 -4.23 -3.71
N THR A 71 -6.70 -5.28 -4.52
CA THR A 71 -7.88 -6.02 -5.02
C THR A 71 -7.75 -7.52 -4.84
N ASN A 72 -6.56 -8.10 -5.03
CA ASN A 72 -6.28 -9.52 -4.84
C ASN A 72 -4.83 -9.68 -4.35
N GLU A 73 -4.69 -9.76 -3.03
CA GLU A 73 -3.38 -9.76 -2.37
C GLU A 73 -2.59 -11.06 -2.67
N ASP A 74 -3.29 -12.19 -2.80
CA ASP A 74 -2.71 -13.48 -3.16
C ASP A 74 -2.05 -13.43 -4.55
N VAL A 75 -2.76 -12.93 -5.56
CA VAL A 75 -2.21 -12.79 -6.92
C VAL A 75 -1.07 -11.78 -6.95
N TYR A 76 -1.17 -10.65 -6.23
CA TYR A 76 -0.08 -9.68 -6.13
C TYR A 76 1.22 -10.30 -5.63
N TYR A 77 1.17 -11.00 -4.49
CA TYR A 77 2.38 -11.61 -3.92
C TYR A 77 2.88 -12.76 -4.77
N ARG A 78 1.98 -13.56 -5.35
CA ARG A 78 2.36 -14.63 -6.26
C ARG A 78 3.09 -14.11 -7.51
N MET A 79 2.60 -13.03 -8.13
CA MET A 79 3.28 -12.35 -9.22
C MET A 79 4.71 -11.94 -8.82
N LEU A 80 4.87 -11.30 -7.64
CA LEU A 80 6.18 -10.85 -7.15
C LEU A 80 7.15 -12.01 -6.88
N ILE A 81 6.66 -13.12 -6.35
CA ILE A 81 7.48 -14.29 -6.02
C ILE A 81 7.88 -15.05 -7.29
N GLU A 82 6.94 -15.27 -8.22
CA GLU A 82 7.19 -16.05 -9.44
C GLU A 82 7.94 -15.25 -10.52
N HIS A 83 7.84 -13.91 -10.49
CA HIS A 83 8.45 -13.02 -11.48
C HIS A 83 9.31 -11.92 -10.84
N THR A 84 10.02 -12.25 -9.75
CA THR A 84 10.81 -11.28 -8.96
C THR A 84 11.73 -10.42 -9.81
N SER A 85 12.52 -11.01 -10.72
CA SER A 85 13.46 -10.24 -11.55
C SER A 85 12.79 -9.23 -12.48
N GLU A 86 11.57 -9.53 -12.95
CA GLU A 86 10.81 -8.64 -13.85
C GLU A 86 10.09 -7.53 -13.07
N LEU A 87 9.56 -7.86 -11.89
CA LEU A 87 8.68 -6.95 -11.14
C LEU A 87 9.36 -6.17 -10.03
N MET A 88 10.51 -6.61 -9.52
CA MET A 88 11.26 -5.89 -8.49
C MET A 88 11.59 -4.44 -8.90
N PRO A 89 12.04 -4.15 -10.15
CA PRO A 89 12.30 -2.78 -10.58
C PRO A 89 11.03 -1.92 -10.73
N ILE A 90 9.85 -2.55 -10.73
CA ILE A 90 8.54 -1.90 -10.84
C ILE A 90 7.98 -1.54 -9.46
N VAL A 91 7.97 -2.47 -8.51
CA VAL A 91 7.42 -2.22 -7.15
C VAL A 91 8.42 -1.60 -6.19
N TYR A 92 9.70 -1.61 -6.55
CA TYR A 92 10.79 -0.99 -5.79
C TYR A 92 11.62 -0.07 -6.68
N THR A 93 12.89 0.14 -6.35
CA THR A 93 13.77 1.05 -7.10
C THR A 93 14.02 0.54 -8.52
N PRO A 94 13.99 1.42 -9.55
CA PRO A 94 13.85 2.88 -9.45
C PRO A 94 12.39 3.38 -9.47
N THR A 95 11.43 2.59 -9.94
CA THR A 95 10.06 3.07 -10.25
C THR A 95 9.30 3.54 -9.03
N VAL A 96 9.51 2.96 -7.85
CA VAL A 96 8.89 3.45 -6.59
C VAL A 96 9.27 4.90 -6.29
N GLY A 97 10.44 5.36 -6.73
CA GLY A 97 10.85 6.75 -6.62
C GLY A 97 9.95 7.68 -7.44
N GLN A 98 9.69 7.32 -8.70
CA GLN A 98 8.71 8.02 -9.54
C GLN A 98 7.30 7.92 -8.93
N GLY A 99 6.93 6.75 -8.41
CA GLY A 99 5.68 6.54 -7.68
C GLY A 99 5.52 7.47 -6.46
N CYS A 100 6.61 7.79 -5.76
CA CYS A 100 6.61 8.81 -4.71
C CYS A 100 6.47 10.21 -5.32
N GLN A 101 7.21 10.54 -6.38
CA GLN A 101 7.11 11.87 -6.99
C GLN A 101 5.70 12.22 -7.47
N GLU A 102 5.00 11.22 -8.00
CA GLU A 102 3.66 11.35 -8.56
C GLU A 102 2.54 10.90 -7.59
N PHE A 103 2.86 10.53 -6.34
CA PHE A 103 1.94 9.82 -5.43
C PHE A 103 0.60 10.52 -5.25
N SER A 104 0.61 11.84 -5.11
CA SER A 104 -0.60 12.66 -5.02
C SER A 104 -1.51 12.56 -6.25
N HIS A 105 -0.92 12.44 -7.44
CA HIS A 105 -1.64 12.38 -8.72
C HIS A 105 -2.12 10.97 -9.07
N ILE A 106 -1.39 9.96 -8.63
CA ILE A 106 -1.73 8.54 -8.83
C ILE A 106 -2.47 7.93 -7.62
N TYR A 107 -2.90 8.77 -6.68
CA TYR A 107 -3.48 8.35 -5.42
C TYR A 107 -4.69 7.42 -5.63
N ALA A 108 -4.61 6.22 -5.07
CA ALA A 108 -5.69 5.25 -5.12
C ALA A 108 -6.77 5.61 -4.08
N GLN A 109 -8.04 5.42 -4.44
CA GLN A 109 -9.17 5.70 -3.54
C GLN A 109 -9.17 4.86 -2.25
N HIS A 110 -8.45 3.74 -2.23
CA HIS A 110 -8.21 2.92 -1.05
C HIS A 110 -6.69 2.74 -0.92
N PRO A 111 -5.96 3.74 -0.39
CA PRO A 111 -4.51 3.65 -0.27
C PRO A 111 -4.13 2.66 0.82
N ARG A 112 -2.91 2.10 0.72
CA ARG A 112 -2.30 1.33 1.81
C ARG A 112 -1.47 2.24 2.70
N GLY A 113 -1.51 1.94 3.99
CA GLY A 113 -0.73 2.61 5.02
C GLY A 113 -1.53 3.58 5.85
N LEU A 114 -0.92 3.99 6.94
CA LEU A 114 -1.47 4.90 7.94
C LEU A 114 -0.73 6.23 7.88
N PHE A 115 -1.48 7.33 7.91
CA PHE A 115 -0.91 8.68 7.91
C PHE A 115 -1.17 9.28 9.28
N ILE A 116 -0.10 9.74 9.94
CA ILE A 116 -0.14 10.40 11.25
C ILE A 116 0.59 11.71 11.09
N SER A 117 -0.03 12.82 11.45
CA SER A 117 0.53 14.16 11.26
C SER A 117 0.98 14.79 12.58
N VAL A 118 1.76 15.87 12.49
CA VAL A 118 2.09 16.73 13.65
C VAL A 118 0.88 17.41 14.29
N ASN A 119 -0.30 17.34 13.69
CA ASN A 119 -1.54 17.82 14.30
C ASN A 119 -2.23 16.75 15.15
N ASP A 120 -1.75 15.51 15.11
CA ASP A 120 -2.33 14.36 15.81
C ASP A 120 -1.62 14.02 17.13
N ILE A 121 -0.67 14.88 17.54
CA ILE A 121 0.01 14.76 18.84
C ILE A 121 -1.04 14.77 19.96
N GLY A 122 -0.96 13.78 20.85
CA GLY A 122 -1.91 13.48 21.91
C GLY A 122 -2.96 12.42 21.54
N HIS A 123 -3.07 12.05 20.25
CA HIS A 123 -4.07 11.13 19.72
C HIS A 123 -3.46 10.00 18.87
N VAL A 124 -2.14 9.81 18.89
CA VAL A 124 -1.47 8.82 18.02
C VAL A 124 -1.95 7.39 18.28
N SER A 125 -2.18 7.04 19.56
CA SER A 125 -2.71 5.71 19.94
C SER A 125 -4.08 5.46 19.33
N GLU A 126 -4.97 6.46 19.33
CA GLU A 126 -6.32 6.34 18.76
C GLU A 126 -6.27 6.11 17.24
N ILE A 127 -5.31 6.76 16.57
CA ILE A 127 -5.11 6.59 15.11
C ILE A 127 -4.57 5.20 14.80
N LEU A 128 -3.65 4.67 15.60
CA LEU A 128 -3.17 3.29 15.47
C LEU A 128 -4.31 2.27 15.66
N ASP A 129 -5.23 2.52 16.60
CA ASP A 129 -6.38 1.65 16.86
C ASP A 129 -7.38 1.58 15.69
N ASN A 130 -7.39 2.58 14.81
CA ASN A 130 -8.19 2.56 13.58
C ASN A 130 -7.70 1.52 12.56
N TRP A 131 -6.45 1.04 12.67
CA TRP A 131 -5.96 -0.01 11.79
C TRP A 131 -6.73 -1.32 12.03
N PRO A 132 -7.21 -1.99 10.96
CA PRO A 132 -8.10 -3.14 11.10
C PRO A 132 -7.40 -4.38 11.66
N GLU A 133 -6.11 -4.55 11.36
CA GLU A 133 -5.31 -5.67 11.85
C GLU A 133 -4.78 -5.38 13.25
N LYS A 134 -4.93 -6.35 14.17
CA LYS A 134 -4.54 -6.19 15.58
C LYS A 134 -3.19 -6.82 15.92
N ASP A 135 -2.71 -7.74 15.10
CA ASP A 135 -1.46 -8.45 15.32
C ASP A 135 -0.34 -7.90 14.41
N ILE A 136 0.10 -6.67 14.68
CA ILE A 136 1.18 -6.03 13.92
C ILE A 136 2.54 -6.44 14.49
N ARG A 137 3.44 -6.91 13.62
CA ARG A 137 4.79 -7.38 13.98
C ARG A 137 5.91 -6.63 13.27
N ALA A 138 5.60 -5.93 12.18
CA ALA A 138 6.56 -5.13 11.44
C ALA A 138 5.94 -3.79 11.02
N ILE A 139 6.53 -2.69 11.48
CA ILE A 139 6.17 -1.34 11.07
C ILE A 139 7.31 -0.78 10.24
N CYS A 140 7.00 -0.27 9.05
CA CYS A 140 7.94 0.54 8.27
C CYS A 140 7.38 1.95 8.20
N PHE A 141 8.12 2.92 8.74
CA PHE A 141 7.68 4.32 8.76
C PHE A 141 8.72 5.27 8.17
N THR A 142 8.25 6.43 7.71
CA THR A 142 9.07 7.53 7.19
C THR A 142 8.36 8.86 7.42
N ASP A 143 9.11 9.97 7.48
CA ASP A 143 8.55 11.33 7.42
C ASP A 143 8.64 11.95 6.01
N GLY A 144 9.14 11.17 5.04
CA GLY A 144 9.28 11.58 3.65
C GLY A 144 10.40 12.59 3.37
N GLU A 145 11.25 12.95 4.33
CA GLU A 145 12.23 14.04 4.14
C GLU A 145 13.35 13.69 3.15
N ARG A 146 13.72 12.41 3.09
CA ARG A 146 14.79 11.95 2.22
C ARG A 146 14.41 10.62 1.57
N ILE A 147 13.59 10.71 0.53
CA ILE A 147 13.23 9.55 -0.28
C ILE A 147 14.33 9.30 -1.30
N LEU A 148 15.14 8.25 -1.06
CA LEU A 148 16.24 7.85 -1.93
C LEU A 148 17.20 9.03 -2.22
N GLY A 149 17.43 9.34 -3.49
CA GLY A 149 18.14 10.54 -3.96
C GLY A 149 17.21 11.67 -4.44
N LEU A 150 15.91 11.57 -4.19
CA LEU A 150 14.87 12.49 -4.68
C LEU A 150 14.56 13.62 -3.69
N GLY A 151 15.17 13.58 -2.50
CA GLY A 151 14.99 14.59 -1.47
C GLY A 151 13.63 14.49 -0.77
N ASP A 152 13.07 15.65 -0.46
CA ASP A 152 11.85 15.78 0.34
C ASP A 152 10.61 15.52 -0.51
N GLN A 153 9.90 14.44 -0.16
CA GLN A 153 8.63 14.08 -0.79
C GLN A 153 7.43 14.23 0.16
N GLY A 154 7.65 14.59 1.44
CA GLY A 154 6.60 14.69 2.47
C GLY A 154 5.67 13.47 2.51
N ALA A 155 4.36 13.70 2.59
CA ALA A 155 3.34 12.64 2.62
C ALA A 155 3.40 11.66 1.43
N ASN A 156 3.88 12.11 0.26
CA ASN A 156 4.04 11.27 -0.92
C ASN A 156 5.09 10.16 -0.73
N GLY A 157 5.92 10.25 0.30
CA GLY A 157 6.89 9.22 0.68
C GLY A 157 6.27 7.88 1.06
N MET A 158 4.94 7.76 1.22
CA MET A 158 4.22 6.52 1.56
C MET A 158 4.53 5.35 0.61
N GLY A 159 4.89 5.62 -0.64
CA GLY A 159 5.30 4.58 -1.58
C GLY A 159 6.48 3.73 -1.08
N ILE A 160 7.40 4.31 -0.29
CA ILE A 160 8.56 3.59 0.25
C ILE A 160 8.19 2.54 1.31
N PRO A 161 7.50 2.88 2.42
CA PRO A 161 7.14 1.87 3.41
C PRO A 161 6.22 0.79 2.84
N VAL A 162 5.27 1.14 1.94
CA VAL A 162 4.43 0.15 1.25
C VAL A 162 5.28 -0.81 0.39
N GLY A 163 6.22 -0.27 -0.39
CA GLY A 163 7.15 -1.07 -1.19
C GLY A 163 8.03 -1.97 -0.33
N LYS A 164 8.64 -1.43 0.74
CA LYS A 164 9.49 -2.18 1.66
C LYS A 164 8.78 -3.36 2.32
N LEU A 165 7.56 -3.14 2.83
CA LEU A 165 6.79 -4.21 3.47
C LEU A 165 6.31 -5.25 2.45
N SER A 166 6.06 -4.85 1.21
CA SER A 166 5.83 -5.82 0.12
C SER A 166 7.02 -6.76 -0.07
N LEU A 167 8.25 -6.26 0.08
CA LEU A 167 9.47 -7.08 0.01
C LEU A 167 9.66 -7.96 1.25
N TYR A 168 9.25 -7.52 2.44
CA TYR A 168 9.24 -8.39 3.63
C TYR A 168 8.38 -9.63 3.40
N THR A 169 7.21 -9.47 2.80
CA THR A 169 6.37 -10.61 2.44
C THR A 169 6.97 -11.42 1.30
N ALA A 170 7.28 -10.79 0.17
CA ALA A 170 7.70 -11.52 -1.04
C ALA A 170 9.08 -12.21 -0.89
N CYS A 171 10.01 -11.61 -0.15
CA CYS A 171 11.38 -12.12 -0.04
C CYS A 171 11.65 -12.87 1.28
N ALA A 172 10.93 -12.56 2.35
CA ALA A 172 11.18 -13.13 3.68
C ALA A 172 9.96 -13.86 4.28
N GLY A 173 8.83 -13.93 3.57
CA GLY A 173 7.65 -14.67 4.02
C GLY A 173 6.92 -14.04 5.21
N VAL A 174 7.16 -12.76 5.50
CA VAL A 174 6.44 -12.05 6.57
C VAL A 174 4.97 -11.90 6.17
N PRO A 175 4.00 -12.38 6.96
CA PRO A 175 2.58 -12.25 6.62
C PRO A 175 2.18 -10.78 6.43
N PRO A 176 1.54 -10.40 5.32
CA PRO A 176 1.27 -9.00 5.02
C PRO A 176 0.29 -8.34 5.99
N GLN A 177 -0.56 -9.13 6.66
CA GLN A 177 -1.49 -8.66 7.70
C GLN A 177 -0.76 -8.19 8.96
N MET A 178 0.48 -8.65 9.17
CA MET A 178 1.33 -8.26 10.29
C MET A 178 2.19 -7.03 9.98
N CYS A 179 2.04 -6.45 8.79
CA CYS A 179 2.83 -5.34 8.28
C CYS A 179 2.01 -4.04 8.28
N LEU A 180 2.58 -2.96 8.84
CA LEU A 180 1.95 -1.65 8.88
C LEU A 180 2.88 -0.58 8.25
N PRO A 181 2.55 -0.06 7.06
CA PRO A 181 3.23 1.09 6.47
C PRO A 181 2.73 2.38 7.11
N VAL A 182 3.63 3.27 7.50
CA VAL A 182 3.27 4.54 8.15
C VAL A 182 4.01 5.73 7.53
N VAL A 183 3.33 6.88 7.44
CA VAL A 183 3.98 8.17 7.23
C VAL A 183 3.71 9.09 8.41
N LEU A 184 4.77 9.69 8.94
CA LEU A 184 4.72 10.78 9.92
C LEU A 184 4.78 12.12 9.18
N ASP A 185 3.62 12.67 8.83
CA ASP A 185 3.51 13.91 8.07
C ASP A 185 3.80 15.13 8.96
N CYS A 186 5.02 15.65 8.83
CA CYS A 186 5.49 16.81 9.55
C CYS A 186 5.46 18.09 8.69
N GLY A 187 4.78 18.07 7.53
CA GLY A 187 4.91 19.05 6.46
C GLY A 187 6.02 18.70 5.47
N THR A 188 6.26 19.58 4.49
CA THR A 188 7.31 19.41 3.47
C THR A 188 7.98 20.74 3.15
N ASN A 189 9.29 20.70 2.87
CA ASN A 189 10.04 21.85 2.38
C ASN A 189 10.02 21.95 0.85
N ASN A 190 9.46 20.96 0.15
CA ASN A 190 9.33 20.95 -1.30
C ASN A 190 8.30 21.99 -1.76
N GLU A 191 8.78 23.08 -2.36
CA GLU A 191 7.92 24.19 -2.82
C GLU A 191 6.92 23.76 -3.91
N GLU A 192 7.29 22.80 -4.75
CA GLU A 192 6.40 22.30 -5.81
C GLU A 192 5.15 21.66 -5.19
N TYR A 193 5.32 20.91 -4.10
CA TYR A 193 4.20 20.28 -3.38
C TYR A 193 3.38 21.24 -2.55
N LEU A 194 4.00 22.27 -1.99
CA LEU A 194 3.24 23.34 -1.32
C LEU A 194 2.34 24.10 -2.29
N ALA A 195 2.78 24.24 -3.54
CA ALA A 195 2.01 24.88 -4.61
C ALA A 195 1.03 23.94 -5.33
N ASP A 196 1.27 22.62 -5.31
CA ASP A 196 0.48 21.63 -6.05
C ASP A 196 -0.94 21.48 -5.44
N PRO A 197 -2.02 21.79 -6.19
CA PRO A 197 -3.39 21.61 -5.71
C PRO A 197 -3.76 20.15 -5.40
N PHE A 198 -3.02 19.16 -5.89
CA PHE A 198 -3.26 17.75 -5.62
C PHE A 198 -2.47 17.19 -4.44
N TYR A 199 -1.53 17.96 -3.87
CA TYR A 199 -0.73 17.49 -2.74
C TYR A 199 -1.61 17.02 -1.58
N ILE A 200 -1.40 15.76 -1.17
CA ILE A 200 -2.22 15.07 -0.17
C ILE A 200 -1.80 15.34 1.28
N GLY A 201 -0.58 15.86 1.49
CA GLY A 201 -0.03 16.10 2.82
C GLY A 201 -0.33 17.49 3.37
N LEU A 202 0.21 17.77 4.55
CA LEU A 202 0.15 19.08 5.18
C LEU A 202 0.85 20.14 4.32
N ARG A 203 0.10 21.16 3.88
CA ARG A 203 0.61 22.30 3.10
C ARG A 203 1.27 23.35 3.97
N GLN A 204 2.34 22.93 4.63
CA GLN A 204 3.18 23.78 5.46
C GLN A 204 4.63 23.30 5.42
N LYS A 205 5.56 24.19 5.77
CA LYS A 205 6.96 23.83 5.96
C LYS A 205 7.13 22.80 7.08
N ARG A 206 8.22 22.04 6.99
CA ARG A 206 8.51 21.00 7.98
C ARG A 206 8.56 21.59 9.39
N VAL A 207 7.79 20.99 10.30
CA VAL A 207 7.91 21.21 11.74
C VAL A 207 9.22 20.58 12.22
N ARG A 208 9.95 21.29 13.07
CA ARG A 208 11.27 20.91 13.60
C ARG A 208 11.32 21.03 15.12
N GLY A 209 12.35 20.44 15.71
CA GLY A 209 12.63 20.55 17.14
C GLY A 209 11.58 19.82 17.99
N GLU A 210 11.25 20.41 19.14
CA GLU A 210 10.44 19.79 20.19
C GLU A 210 9.13 19.17 19.69
N LYS A 211 8.38 19.87 18.83
CA LYS A 211 7.10 19.33 18.32
C LYS A 211 7.27 18.11 17.41
N PHE A 212 8.35 18.06 16.62
CA PHE A 212 8.68 16.87 15.81
C PHE A 212 9.10 15.70 16.70
N GLU A 213 9.97 15.97 17.67
CA GLU A 213 10.45 14.98 18.63
C GLU A 213 9.29 14.40 19.45
N GLN A 214 8.34 15.23 19.87
CA GLN A 214 7.13 14.81 20.58
C GLN A 214 6.28 13.83 19.76
N LEU A 215 6.06 14.11 18.47
CA LEU A 215 5.31 13.19 17.60
C LEU A 215 6.02 11.84 17.48
N VAL A 216 7.33 11.86 17.24
CA VAL A 216 8.13 10.63 17.10
C VAL A 216 8.12 9.82 18.39
N GLU A 217 8.32 10.48 19.55
CA GLU A 217 8.28 9.82 20.86
C GLU A 217 6.91 9.21 21.13
N GLU A 218 5.83 9.95 20.90
CA GLU A 218 4.47 9.45 21.09
C GLU A 218 4.17 8.26 20.19
N PHE A 219 4.54 8.34 18.90
CA PHE A 219 4.40 7.23 17.97
C PHE A 219 5.19 5.99 18.41
N MET A 220 6.45 6.17 18.79
CA MET A 220 7.30 5.06 19.26
C MET A 220 6.80 4.46 20.56
N ASN A 221 6.12 5.23 21.43
CA ASN A 221 5.54 4.72 22.67
C ASN A 221 4.20 4.02 22.42
N ALA A 222 3.36 4.56 21.54
CA ALA A 222 2.07 3.97 21.21
C ALA A 222 2.19 2.71 20.33
N ALA A 223 3.26 2.58 19.55
CA ALA A 223 3.51 1.43 18.68
C ALA A 223 4.18 0.22 19.38
N LYS A 224 4.53 0.34 20.67
CA LYS A 224 5.11 -0.75 21.48
C LYS A 224 4.06 -1.78 21.87
#